data_AF-A0A395N0B3-F1
#
_entry.id   AF-A0A395N0B3-F1
#
_cell.length_a   1.000
_cell.length_b   1.000
_cell.length_c   1.000
_cell.angle_alpha   90.00
_cell.angle_beta   90.00
_cell.angle_gamma   90.00
#
_symmetry.space_group_name_H-M   'P 1'
#
loop_
_entity.id
_entity.type
_entity.pdbx_description
1 polymer ?
#
loop_
_entity_poly.entity_id
_entity_poly.type
_entity_poly.pdbx_seq_one_letter_code
_entity_poly.pdbx_strand_id
1 'polypeptide(L)'
;MASTSVEHRDSALEQQPLLRHQRKVRLPALNLQHWQSHPFKGDQWSVRTTKEATAQFLSSKAGHYSVLTLVSLDVLSMIADFVLNLFKCEQGRKGSDWDLALEILGSIALVFSCLFMLELIASVWAFGWKYFNSWFHCFDAFIVIAGFITDVALRGIIEEVASLIVVMRLWRVIKIIEEISLGAQEQNEKLNEMLEECKKENEMLKKEISELRGAQSGTSSCADHLFSIVKRDLYTINLDHTFASFNPSFYKIYEMVVVKRFRSVWGVESGDSFKNWISWFPDLKNQGYAGVEIDITDLDAERLRQLRQILDDVGLETTVLIHTAWAGYVGARPKDLTPDIHLDIYRQNLERAKILKPVKINAQSGGDYWSLDDSVSFYQKTVEIDMELGLTGLVTHIHARIGTTQSSQCPEPEDKIFNDEREFFERFWLRVVQARSQDSDIITFVPEYGSHGEVADSEGRRLQKLFEDSF
;
A
#
# COMPACT_ATOMS: atom_id res chain seq x y z
N MET A 1 60.15 -48.75 -22.83
CA MET A 1 60.52 -49.04 -24.24
C MET A 1 59.57 -48.26 -25.13
N ALA A 2 60.15 -47.47 -26.06
CA ALA A 2 59.61 -46.86 -27.29
C ALA A 2 58.16 -46.31 -27.26
N SER A 3 57.92 -45.00 -27.28
CA SER A 3 58.13 -44.04 -28.40
C SER A 3 57.30 -44.36 -29.66
N THR A 4 56.37 -43.46 -30.00
CA THR A 4 56.15 -42.99 -31.37
C THR A 4 55.75 -41.52 -31.34
N SER A 5 56.70 -40.71 -31.79
CA SER A 5 56.68 -39.28 -32.13
C SER A 5 56.11 -39.03 -33.52
N VAL A 6 55.56 -37.82 -33.79
CA VAL A 6 55.77 -36.93 -34.97
C VAL A 6 55.12 -35.57 -34.59
N GLU A 7 55.85 -34.50 -34.24
CA GLU A 7 56.35 -33.39 -35.10
C GLU A 7 55.25 -32.63 -35.88
N HIS A 8 55.18 -31.30 -36.06
CA HIS A 8 55.92 -30.11 -35.64
C HIS A 8 55.15 -28.86 -36.18
N ARG A 9 55.40 -27.68 -35.58
CA ARG A 9 55.32 -26.29 -36.12
C ARG A 9 54.20 -25.37 -35.67
N ASP A 10 54.64 -24.39 -34.88
CA ASP A 10 54.07 -23.06 -34.71
C ASP A 10 54.07 -22.26 -36.03
N SER A 11 53.00 -21.51 -36.26
CA SER A 11 53.06 -20.21 -36.94
C SER A 11 52.00 -19.28 -36.36
N ALA A 12 52.47 -18.17 -35.84
CA ALA A 12 51.71 -17.13 -35.19
C ALA A 12 50.82 -16.30 -36.14
N LEU A 13 49.91 -15.55 -35.52
CA LEU A 13 49.22 -14.32 -35.98
C LEU A 13 47.95 -14.52 -36.81
N GLU A 14 46.80 -14.48 -36.12
CA GLU A 14 45.83 -13.40 -36.35
C GLU A 14 44.91 -13.22 -35.13
N GLN A 15 44.89 -12.01 -34.60
CA GLN A 15 44.11 -11.59 -33.44
C GLN A 15 42.65 -11.32 -33.87
N GLN A 16 41.69 -12.00 -33.23
CA GLN A 16 40.29 -11.55 -33.16
C GLN A 16 39.87 -11.42 -31.69
N PRO A 17 39.00 -10.44 -31.33
CA PRO A 17 38.77 -10.06 -29.94
C PRO A 17 37.97 -11.14 -29.19
N LEU A 18 38.36 -11.32 -27.93
CA LEU A 18 37.86 -12.29 -26.96
C LEU A 18 36.32 -12.27 -26.85
N LEU A 19 35.64 -13.25 -27.47
CA LEU A 19 34.31 -13.67 -27.04
C LEU A 19 34.46 -14.36 -25.68
N ARG A 20 34.09 -13.63 -24.63
CA ARG A 20 34.06 -14.13 -23.25
C ARG A 20 33.15 -15.37 -23.21
N HIS A 21 33.78 -16.49 -22.88
CA HIS A 21 33.18 -17.80 -22.67
C HIS A 21 31.84 -17.68 -21.90
N GLN A 22 30.72 -17.96 -22.56
CA GLN A 22 29.43 -18.15 -21.88
C GLN A 22 29.58 -19.33 -20.92
N ARG A 23 29.74 -19.02 -19.62
CA ARG A 23 29.51 -19.99 -18.56
C ARG A 23 28.07 -20.47 -18.70
N LYS A 24 27.87 -21.72 -19.10
CA LYS A 24 26.61 -22.44 -18.87
C LYS A 24 26.39 -22.48 -17.36
N VAL A 25 25.66 -21.50 -16.83
CA VAL A 25 25.14 -21.54 -15.46
C VAL A 25 24.10 -22.64 -15.45
N ARG A 26 24.40 -23.74 -14.76
CA ARG A 26 23.36 -24.72 -14.37
C ARG A 26 22.38 -23.98 -13.47
N LEU A 27 21.19 -23.74 -13.99
CA LEU A 27 20.04 -23.22 -13.26
C LEU A 27 19.73 -24.18 -12.09
N PRO A 28 19.72 -23.73 -10.83
CA PRO A 28 19.05 -24.48 -9.78
C PRO A 28 17.55 -24.33 -10.02
N ALA A 29 16.84 -25.45 -10.14
CA ALA A 29 15.39 -25.44 -9.97
C ALA A 29 15.07 -24.75 -8.63
N LEU A 30 14.13 -23.80 -8.64
CA LEU A 30 13.65 -23.12 -7.44
C LEU A 30 13.13 -24.18 -6.45
N ASN A 31 14.00 -24.53 -5.50
CA ASN A 31 13.69 -25.54 -4.50
C ASN A 31 12.94 -24.85 -3.35
N LEU A 32 11.61 -24.85 -3.39
CA LEU A 32 10.76 -24.31 -2.31
C LEU A 32 11.03 -24.97 -0.94
N GLN A 33 11.60 -26.19 -0.90
CA GLN A 33 12.01 -26.80 0.37
C GLN A 33 13.23 -26.11 0.99
N HIS A 34 14.08 -25.39 0.24
CA HIS A 34 15.18 -24.60 0.81
C HIS A 34 14.67 -23.49 1.73
N TRP A 35 13.50 -22.91 1.43
CA TRP A 35 12.90 -21.85 2.24
C TRP A 35 12.26 -22.37 3.53
N GLN A 36 11.84 -23.63 3.57
CA GLN A 36 11.23 -24.27 4.75
C GLN A 36 12.20 -25.10 5.61
N SER A 37 13.37 -25.48 5.09
CA SER A 37 14.26 -26.47 5.73
C SER A 37 15.55 -25.93 6.34
N HIS A 38 15.73 -24.61 6.46
CA HIS A 38 16.83 -24.07 7.27
C HIS A 38 16.40 -23.92 8.73
N PRO A 39 16.84 -24.79 9.66
CA PRO A 39 17.14 -24.29 10.98
C PRO A 39 18.35 -23.37 10.79
N PHE A 40 18.12 -22.06 10.78
CA PHE A 40 19.19 -21.06 10.79
C PHE A 40 20.11 -21.35 11.99
N LYS A 41 21.23 -22.02 11.73
CA LYS A 41 22.42 -21.95 12.58
C LYS A 41 23.07 -20.58 12.32
N GLY A 42 23.42 -19.90 13.42
CA GLY A 42 24.01 -18.55 13.46
C GLY A 42 25.24 -18.37 12.56
N ASP A 43 25.70 -17.16 12.27
CA ASP A 43 25.86 -15.94 13.10
C ASP A 43 25.91 -14.71 12.15
N GLN A 44 25.77 -13.43 12.53
CA GLN A 44 26.31 -12.67 13.66
C GLN A 44 25.33 -11.60 14.14
N TRP A 45 25.35 -11.36 15.45
CA TRP A 45 24.64 -10.31 16.17
C TRP A 45 24.84 -8.92 15.54
N SER A 46 23.82 -8.38 14.86
CA SER A 46 23.54 -6.95 14.96
C SER A 46 22.96 -6.74 16.35
N VAL A 47 23.79 -6.35 17.31
CA VAL A 47 23.31 -5.83 18.59
C VAL A 47 22.47 -4.61 18.24
N ARG A 48 21.13 -4.75 18.16
CA ARG A 48 20.23 -3.60 18.19
C ARG A 48 20.67 -2.79 19.38
N THR A 49 21.07 -1.55 19.16
CA THR A 49 21.40 -0.72 20.31
C THR A 49 20.14 -0.61 21.14
N THR A 50 20.27 -0.77 22.44
CA THR A 50 19.11 -0.72 23.35
C THR A 50 18.33 0.59 23.15
N LYS A 51 19.01 1.65 22.67
CA LYS A 51 18.46 2.96 22.32
C LYS A 51 17.43 2.92 21.19
N GLU A 52 17.75 2.24 20.10
CA GLU A 52 16.85 2.12 18.94
C GLU A 52 15.62 1.28 19.27
N ALA A 53 15.81 0.22 20.06
CA ALA A 53 14.70 -0.62 20.54
C ALA A 53 13.73 0.17 21.44
N THR A 54 14.25 1.00 22.35
CA THR A 54 13.44 1.84 23.23
C THR A 54 12.73 2.96 22.48
N ALA A 55 13.40 3.63 21.53
CA ALA A 55 12.76 4.62 20.67
C ALA A 55 11.60 4.03 19.87
N GLN A 56 11.81 2.85 19.28
CA GLN A 56 10.79 2.15 18.52
C GLN A 56 9.60 1.74 19.41
N PHE A 57 9.85 1.25 20.63
CA PHE A 57 8.78 0.90 21.57
C PHE A 57 7.97 2.13 21.98
N LEU A 58 8.62 3.22 22.40
CA LEU A 58 7.95 4.45 22.86
C LEU A 58 7.11 5.11 21.76
N SER A 59 7.55 5.03 20.50
CA SER A 59 6.80 5.52 19.33
C SER A 59 5.75 4.55 18.79
N SER A 60 5.68 3.32 19.32
CA SER A 60 4.74 2.31 18.83
C SER A 60 3.37 2.44 19.49
N LYS A 61 2.34 1.89 18.83
CA LYS A 61 0.99 1.78 19.42
C LYS A 61 1.03 1.13 20.81
N ALA A 62 1.85 0.09 20.98
CA ALA A 62 2.00 -0.60 22.26
C ALA A 62 2.62 0.30 23.35
N GLY A 63 3.59 1.14 23.00
CA GLY A 63 4.17 2.14 23.90
C GLY A 63 3.12 3.15 24.36
N HIS A 64 2.39 3.77 23.43
CA HIS A 64 1.34 4.72 23.75
C HIS A 64 0.22 4.11 24.63
N TYR A 65 -0.26 2.90 24.32
CA TYR A 65 -1.26 2.22 25.16
C TYR A 65 -0.71 1.82 26.54
N SER A 66 0.59 1.53 26.65
CA SER A 66 1.21 1.22 27.95
C SER A 66 1.26 2.43 28.88
N VAL A 67 1.66 3.61 28.36
CA VAL A 67 1.68 4.88 29.11
C VAL A 67 0.26 5.29 29.48
N LEU A 68 -0.70 5.16 28.55
CA LEU A 68 -2.12 5.43 28.81
C LEU A 68 -2.68 4.55 29.94
N THR A 69 -2.34 3.26 29.93
CA THR A 69 -2.75 2.32 30.99
C THR A 69 -2.14 2.71 32.33
N LEU A 70 -0.85 3.08 32.34
CA LEU A 70 -0.13 3.48 33.54
C LEU A 70 -0.76 4.71 34.21
N VAL A 71 -1.04 5.77 33.43
CA VAL A 71 -1.70 6.98 33.95
C VAL A 71 -3.12 6.70 34.43
N SER A 72 -3.85 5.85 33.70
CA SER A 72 -5.22 5.49 34.12
C SER A 72 -5.22 4.79 35.49
N LEU A 73 -4.28 3.87 35.72
CA LEU A 73 -4.13 3.18 37.00
C LEU A 73 -3.66 4.12 38.12
N ASP A 74 -2.76 5.06 37.82
CA ASP A 74 -2.30 6.07 38.78
C ASP A 74 -3.47 6.96 39.25
N VAL A 75 -4.25 7.49 38.31
CA VAL A 75 -5.43 8.32 38.63
C VAL A 75 -6.47 7.53 39.43
N LEU A 76 -6.72 6.27 39.07
CA LEU A 76 -7.64 5.40 39.85
C LEU A 76 -7.13 5.18 41.28
N SER A 77 -5.82 4.98 41.45
CA SER A 77 -5.22 4.82 42.79
C SER A 77 -5.31 6.11 43.62
N MET A 78 -5.15 7.27 42.99
CA MET A 78 -5.31 8.57 43.64
C MET A 78 -6.77 8.81 44.06
N ILE A 79 -7.74 8.45 43.21
CA ILE A 79 -9.16 8.55 43.56
C ILE A 79 -9.47 7.61 44.73
N ALA A 80 -8.95 6.38 44.71
CA ALA A 80 -9.12 5.44 45.81
C ALA A 80 -8.54 6.00 47.12
N ASP A 81 -7.38 6.65 47.08
CA ASP A 81 -6.73 7.26 48.25
C ASP A 81 -7.57 8.39 48.83
N PHE A 82 -8.08 9.26 47.97
CA PHE A 82 -8.99 10.33 48.36
C PHE A 82 -10.27 9.79 49.00
N VAL A 83 -10.90 8.78 48.39
CA VAL A 83 -12.15 8.19 48.88
C VAL A 83 -11.94 7.50 50.23
N LEU A 84 -10.85 6.74 50.40
CA LEU A 84 -10.52 6.07 51.66
C LEU A 84 -10.23 7.08 52.79
N ASN A 85 -9.50 8.15 52.50
CA ASN A 85 -9.27 9.23 53.45
C ASN A 85 -10.58 9.92 53.87
N LEU A 86 -11.50 10.16 52.93
CA LEU A 86 -12.81 10.74 53.21
C LEU A 86 -13.66 9.85 54.13
N PHE A 87 -13.74 8.55 53.85
CA PHE A 87 -14.48 7.60 54.70
C PHE A 87 -13.88 7.48 56.10
N LYS A 88 -12.54 7.50 56.22
CA LYS A 88 -11.84 7.49 57.51
C LYS A 88 -12.20 8.71 58.35
N CYS A 89 -12.28 9.89 57.74
CA CYS A 89 -12.71 11.13 58.41
C CYS A 89 -14.20 11.09 58.82
N GLU A 90 -15.09 10.58 57.96
CA GLU A 90 -16.53 10.57 58.21
C GLU A 90 -16.94 9.54 59.28
N GLN A 91 -16.37 8.34 59.27
CA GLN A 91 -16.77 7.28 60.22
C GLN A 91 -16.09 7.36 61.59
N GLY A 92 -15.06 8.21 61.77
CA GLY A 92 -14.36 8.38 63.05
C GLY A 92 -13.74 7.10 63.65
N ARG A 93 -13.70 6.00 62.89
CA ARG A 93 -13.23 4.69 63.34
C ARG A 93 -11.72 4.59 63.20
N LYS A 94 -11.01 4.63 64.32
CA LYS A 94 -9.58 4.28 64.42
C LYS A 94 -9.43 2.75 64.37
N GLY A 95 -9.38 2.18 63.17
CA GLY A 95 -9.11 0.78 62.93
C GLY A 95 -7.79 0.59 62.17
N SER A 96 -6.95 -0.33 62.63
CA SER A 96 -5.65 -0.70 62.03
C SER A 96 -5.72 -0.98 60.51
N ASP A 97 -6.88 -1.45 60.04
CA ASP A 97 -7.04 -1.89 58.64
C ASP A 97 -7.07 -0.71 57.65
N TRP A 98 -7.62 0.44 58.05
CA TRP A 98 -7.65 1.64 57.19
C TRP A 98 -6.28 2.29 57.07
N ASP A 99 -5.52 2.30 58.16
CA ASP A 99 -4.14 2.80 58.18
C ASP A 99 -3.25 1.94 57.28
N LEU A 100 -3.41 0.60 57.35
CA LEU A 100 -2.72 -0.33 56.47
C LEU A 100 -3.10 -0.13 54.99
N ALA A 101 -4.39 0.07 54.68
CA ALA A 101 -4.84 0.31 53.31
C ALA A 101 -4.25 1.61 52.72
N LEU A 102 -4.23 2.69 53.50
CA LEU A 102 -3.63 3.97 53.09
C LEU A 102 -2.11 3.87 52.92
N GLU A 103 -1.42 3.10 53.76
CA GLU A 103 0.02 2.86 53.62
C GLU A 103 0.37 2.09 52.33
N ILE A 104 -0.44 1.07 52.00
CA ILE A 104 -0.28 0.30 50.75
C ILE A 104 -0.52 1.22 49.55
N LEU A 105 -1.55 2.06 49.60
CA LEU A 105 -1.91 2.93 48.50
C LEU A 105 -0.88 4.05 48.27
N GLY A 106 -0.31 4.59 49.36
CA GLY A 106 0.84 5.49 49.28
C GLY A 106 2.09 4.82 48.71
N SER A 107 2.29 3.52 48.95
CA SER A 107 3.36 2.74 48.34
C SER A 107 3.14 2.52 46.84
N ILE A 108 1.92 2.19 46.44
CA ILE A 108 1.51 2.05 45.03
C ILE A 108 1.72 3.38 44.27
N ALA A 109 1.33 4.50 44.87
CA ALA A 109 1.54 5.82 44.29
C ALA A 109 3.03 6.13 44.05
N LEU A 110 3.92 5.75 44.98
CA LEU A 110 5.37 5.89 44.75
C LEU A 110 5.82 5.00 43.57
N VAL A 111 5.31 3.77 43.46
CA VAL A 111 5.67 2.88 42.34
C VAL A 111 5.31 3.53 41.00
N PHE A 112 4.13 4.15 40.87
CA PHE A 112 3.78 4.88 39.66
C PHE A 112 4.70 6.07 39.40
N SER A 113 5.03 6.85 40.43
CA SER A 113 6.00 7.95 40.35
C SER A 113 7.38 7.49 39.83
N CYS A 114 7.86 6.34 40.30
CA CYS A 114 9.08 5.70 39.79
C CYS A 114 8.97 5.26 38.32
N LEU A 115 7.83 4.69 37.92
CA LEU A 115 7.60 4.26 36.54
C LEU A 115 7.57 5.45 35.56
N PHE A 116 6.98 6.59 35.95
CA PHE A 116 7.04 7.81 35.16
C PHE A 116 8.43 8.42 35.07
N MET A 117 9.22 8.35 36.15
CA MET A 117 10.64 8.72 36.10
C MET A 117 11.42 7.84 35.12
N LEU A 118 11.14 6.52 35.09
CA LEU A 118 11.76 5.61 34.13
C LEU A 118 11.33 5.89 32.69
N GLU A 119 10.06 6.20 32.45
CA GLU A 119 9.54 6.63 31.14
C GLU A 119 10.25 7.90 30.66
N LEU A 120 10.40 8.92 31.52
CA LEU A 120 11.11 10.15 31.19
C LEU A 120 12.57 9.87 30.85
N ILE A 121 13.27 9.08 31.66
CA ILE A 121 14.67 8.70 31.40
C ILE A 121 14.79 7.93 30.09
N ALA A 122 13.89 6.98 29.82
CA ALA A 122 13.85 6.21 28.59
C ALA A 122 13.62 7.12 27.37
N SER A 123 12.74 8.12 27.49
CA SER A 123 12.43 9.09 26.44
C SER A 123 13.62 10.00 26.14
N VAL A 124 14.26 10.56 27.17
CA VAL A 124 15.46 11.40 27.01
C VAL A 124 16.61 10.59 26.42
N TRP A 125 16.76 9.33 26.82
CA TRP A 125 17.82 8.48 26.31
C TRP A 125 17.57 8.01 24.86
N ALA A 126 16.32 7.70 24.50
CA ALA A 126 15.90 7.30 23.16
C ALA A 126 16.03 8.46 22.16
N PHE A 127 15.43 9.61 22.44
CA PHE A 127 15.33 10.76 21.53
C PHE A 127 16.47 11.78 21.69
N GLY A 128 17.24 11.69 22.78
CA GLY A 128 18.36 12.60 23.09
C GLY A 128 17.91 14.01 23.47
N TRP A 129 18.86 14.95 23.46
CA TRP A 129 18.61 16.35 23.82
C TRP A 129 17.56 17.06 22.95
N LYS A 130 17.27 16.54 21.75
CA LYS A 130 16.20 17.05 20.88
C LYS A 130 14.81 16.94 21.51
N TYR A 131 14.61 16.01 22.45
CA TYR A 131 13.37 15.84 23.20
C TYR A 131 12.93 17.14 23.91
N PHE A 132 13.88 17.92 24.42
CA PHE A 132 13.62 19.16 25.14
C PHE A 132 13.43 20.40 24.24
N ASN A 133 13.47 20.26 22.92
CA ASN A 133 13.17 21.38 22.04
C ASN A 133 11.69 21.78 22.07
N SER A 134 10.80 20.86 22.48
CA SER A 134 9.39 21.19 22.75
C SER A 134 9.24 21.74 24.16
N TRP A 135 8.57 22.88 24.28
CA TRP A 135 8.23 23.49 25.57
C TRP A 135 7.35 22.56 26.41
N PHE A 136 6.46 21.78 25.79
CA PHE A 136 5.59 20.84 26.49
C PHE A 136 6.36 19.69 27.13
N HIS A 137 7.33 19.10 26.42
CA HIS A 137 8.18 18.04 26.98
C HIS A 137 9.09 18.56 28.10
N CYS A 138 9.57 19.81 28.01
CA CYS A 138 10.29 20.46 29.11
C CYS A 138 9.41 20.61 30.35
N PHE A 139 8.17 21.05 30.17
CA PHE A 139 7.25 21.26 31.27
C PHE A 139 6.77 19.93 31.88
N ASP A 140 6.47 18.92 31.08
CA ASP A 140 6.16 17.58 31.58
C ASP A 140 7.32 17.00 32.39
N ALA A 141 8.56 17.09 31.89
CA ALA A 141 9.74 16.63 32.60
C ALA A 141 9.90 17.34 33.97
N PHE A 142 9.65 18.66 34.01
CA PHE A 142 9.64 19.40 35.27
C PHE A 142 8.57 18.88 36.24
N ILE A 143 7.34 18.63 35.78
CA ILE A 143 6.26 18.10 36.62
C ILE A 143 6.51 16.65 37.06
N VAL A 144 7.11 15.80 36.22
CA VAL A 144 7.56 14.45 36.58
C VAL A 144 8.61 14.50 37.69
N ILE A 145 9.64 15.33 37.52
CA ILE A 145 10.74 15.43 38.49
C ILE A 145 10.25 16.08 39.80
N ALA A 146 9.52 17.19 39.73
CA ALA A 146 8.97 17.86 40.90
C ALA A 146 7.97 16.97 41.64
N GLY A 147 7.12 16.24 40.91
CA GLY A 147 6.20 15.26 41.47
C GLY A 147 6.92 14.14 42.22
N PHE A 148 7.94 13.55 41.60
CA PHE A 148 8.74 12.50 42.23
C PHE A 148 9.50 13.00 43.47
N ILE A 149 10.13 14.18 43.39
CA ILE A 149 10.81 14.78 44.54
C ILE A 149 9.82 15.03 45.67
N THR A 150 8.62 15.51 45.34
CA THR A 150 7.55 15.75 46.33
C THR A 150 7.07 14.43 46.95
N ASP A 151 6.84 13.39 46.16
CA ASP A 151 6.43 12.06 46.62
C ASP A 151 7.50 11.41 47.53
N VAL A 152 8.79 11.66 47.29
CA VAL A 152 9.90 11.10 48.09
C VAL A 152 10.19 11.95 49.32
N ALA A 153 10.32 13.27 49.16
CA ALA A 153 10.72 14.20 50.22
C ALA A 153 9.61 14.43 51.25
N LEU A 154 8.34 14.30 50.84
CA LEU A 154 7.19 14.53 51.71
C LEU A 154 6.58 13.25 52.28
N ARG A 155 7.28 12.11 52.22
CA ARG A 155 6.91 10.91 52.99
C ARG A 155 6.86 11.25 54.48
N GLY A 156 5.67 11.65 54.94
CA GLY A 156 5.33 11.87 56.34
C GLY A 156 5.58 13.27 56.91
N ILE A 157 5.81 14.34 56.12
CA ILE A 157 6.25 15.62 56.71
C ILE A 157 5.23 16.79 56.66
N ILE A 158 4.28 16.91 55.72
CA ILE A 158 3.33 18.06 55.77
C ILE A 158 2.00 17.78 55.04
N GLU A 159 0.85 17.95 55.71
CA GLU A 159 -0.50 17.82 55.11
C GLU A 159 -0.81 18.92 54.08
N GLU A 160 -0.18 20.10 54.18
CA GLU A 160 -0.52 21.27 53.36
C GLU A 160 -0.14 21.10 51.87
N VAL A 161 0.79 20.19 51.55
CA VAL A 161 1.28 19.97 50.17
C VAL A 161 0.56 18.81 49.47
N ALA A 162 -0.36 18.11 50.15
CA ALA A 162 -1.16 17.05 49.54
C ALA A 162 -1.95 17.54 48.32
N SER A 163 -2.43 18.80 48.38
CA SER A 163 -3.13 19.45 47.27
C SER A 163 -2.25 19.63 46.02
N LEU A 164 -0.95 19.92 46.21
CA LEU A 164 0.00 20.11 45.11
C LEU A 164 0.32 18.80 44.40
N ILE A 165 0.44 17.69 45.15
CA ILE A 165 0.66 16.35 44.60
C ILE A 165 -0.49 15.97 43.66
N VAL A 166 -1.73 16.23 44.07
CA VAL A 166 -2.91 15.96 43.23
C VAL A 166 -2.85 16.73 41.92
N VAL A 167 -2.51 18.03 41.95
CA VAL A 167 -2.39 18.85 40.73
C VAL A 167 -1.29 18.32 39.80
N MET A 168 -0.13 17.94 40.35
CA MET A 168 0.97 17.37 39.57
C MET A 168 0.62 16.01 38.96
N ARG A 169 -0.24 15.21 39.61
CA ARG A 169 -0.74 13.94 39.07
C ARG A 169 -1.82 14.14 38.01
N LEU A 170 -2.73 15.09 38.22
CA LEU A 170 -3.75 15.44 37.21
C LEU A 170 -3.15 16.00 35.92
N TRP A 171 -1.95 16.61 35.99
CA TRP A 171 -1.18 16.97 34.79
C TRP A 171 -0.96 15.78 33.84
N ARG A 172 -0.82 14.55 34.36
CA ARG A 172 -0.67 13.34 33.53
C ARG A 172 -1.88 13.11 32.62
N VAL A 173 -3.08 13.47 33.07
CA VAL A 173 -4.30 13.40 32.25
C VAL A 173 -4.25 14.43 31.12
N ILE A 174 -3.72 15.63 31.38
CA ILE A 174 -3.54 16.67 30.37
C ILE A 174 -2.48 16.25 29.35
N LYS A 175 -1.36 15.67 29.79
CA LYS A 175 -0.34 15.06 28.92
C LYS A 175 -0.96 14.06 27.93
N ILE A 176 -1.86 13.18 28.39
CA ILE A 176 -2.55 12.23 27.50
C ILE A 176 -3.29 12.96 26.38
N ILE A 177 -4.01 14.04 26.70
CA ILE A 177 -4.82 14.77 25.72
C ILE A 177 -3.92 15.35 24.63
N GLU A 178 -2.76 15.92 25.00
CA GLU A 178 -1.81 16.45 24.03
C GLU A 178 -1.10 15.35 23.24
N GLU A 179 -0.66 14.26 23.87
CA GLU A 179 -0.02 13.15 23.17
C GLU A 179 -0.96 12.48 22.15
N ILE A 180 -2.25 12.37 22.47
CA ILE A 180 -3.28 11.92 21.52
C ILE A 180 -3.56 12.99 20.46
N SER A 181 -3.61 14.27 20.85
CA SER A 181 -3.87 15.39 19.93
C SER A 181 -2.75 15.58 18.91
N LEU A 182 -1.48 15.43 19.29
CA LEU A 182 -0.33 15.53 18.38
C LEU A 182 -0.31 14.36 17.39
N GLY A 183 -0.65 13.15 17.84
CA GLY A 183 -0.83 12.00 16.95
C GLY A 183 -2.00 12.15 15.97
N ALA A 184 -3.05 12.90 16.35
CA ALA A 184 -4.18 13.24 15.48
C ALA A 184 -3.96 14.50 14.62
N GLN A 185 -3.08 15.42 15.05
CA GLN A 185 -2.83 16.71 14.40
C GLN A 185 -1.80 16.59 13.27
N GLU A 186 -0.78 15.73 13.39
CA GLU A 186 0.12 15.45 12.27
C GLU A 186 -0.64 14.85 11.07
N GLN A 187 -1.69 14.06 11.35
CA GLN A 187 -2.61 13.54 10.33
C GLN A 187 -3.50 14.64 9.73
N ASN A 188 -3.97 15.59 10.53
CA ASN A 188 -4.86 16.67 10.09
C ASN A 188 -4.14 17.84 9.41
N GLU A 189 -2.91 18.18 9.79
CA GLU A 189 -2.12 19.25 9.15
C GLU A 189 -1.75 18.86 7.72
N LYS A 190 -1.30 17.63 7.52
CA LYS A 190 -1.03 17.10 6.17
C LYS A 190 -2.30 17.06 5.31
N LEU A 191 -3.45 16.74 5.92
CA LEU A 191 -4.75 16.75 5.26
C LEU A 191 -5.21 18.18 4.90
N ASN A 192 -4.99 19.16 5.78
CA ASN A 192 -5.36 20.55 5.56
C ASN A 192 -4.44 21.26 4.56
N GLU A 193 -3.13 20.98 4.56
CA GLU A 193 -2.22 21.48 3.53
C GLU A 193 -2.64 21.00 2.15
N MET A 194 -2.93 19.70 2.00
CA MET A 194 -3.42 19.14 0.74
C MET A 194 -4.79 19.70 0.33
N LEU A 195 -5.65 20.01 1.29
CA LEU A 195 -6.96 20.64 1.02
C LEU A 195 -6.79 22.07 0.47
N GLU A 196 -5.88 22.86 1.03
CA GLU A 196 -5.63 24.24 0.57
C GLU A 196 -4.89 24.29 -0.77
N GLU A 197 -3.97 23.35 -1.02
CA GLU A 197 -3.32 23.20 -2.33
C GLU A 197 -4.33 22.80 -3.42
N CYS A 198 -5.20 21.83 -3.12
CA CYS A 198 -6.28 21.40 -4.02
C CYS A 198 -7.32 22.49 -4.28
N LYS A 199 -7.62 23.36 -3.30
CA LYS A 199 -8.51 24.52 -3.51
C LYS A 199 -7.89 25.55 -4.44
N LYS A 200 -6.60 25.86 -4.29
CA LYS A 200 -5.89 26.80 -5.16
C LYS A 200 -5.86 26.32 -6.61
N GLU A 201 -5.58 25.03 -6.83
CA GLU A 201 -5.59 24.45 -8.17
C GLU A 201 -6.99 24.48 -8.80
N ASN A 202 -8.04 24.18 -8.04
CA ASN A 202 -9.42 24.28 -8.54
C ASN A 202 -9.81 25.71 -8.93
N GLU A 203 -9.41 26.72 -8.17
CA GLU A 203 -9.67 28.14 -8.52
C GLU A 203 -8.90 28.56 -9.79
N MET A 204 -7.65 28.10 -9.98
CA MET A 204 -6.90 28.37 -11.20
C MET A 204 -7.51 27.69 -12.43
N LEU A 205 -7.88 26.41 -12.32
CA LEU A 205 -8.49 25.65 -13.40
C LEU A 205 -9.86 26.21 -13.80
N LYS A 206 -10.66 26.69 -12.83
CA LYS A 206 -11.94 27.37 -13.13
C LYS A 206 -11.74 28.65 -13.94
N LYS A 207 -10.70 29.43 -13.64
CA LYS A 207 -10.34 30.62 -14.44
C LYS A 207 -9.95 30.22 -15.86
N GLU A 208 -9.10 29.23 -16.03
CA GLU A 208 -8.63 28.78 -17.34
C GLU A 208 -9.77 28.22 -18.20
N ILE A 209 -10.69 27.44 -17.60
CA ILE A 209 -11.90 26.96 -18.28
C ILE A 209 -12.81 28.12 -18.70
N SER A 210 -12.92 29.18 -17.89
CA SER A 210 -13.74 30.35 -18.24
C SER A 210 -13.18 31.13 -19.43
N GLU A 211 -11.85 31.25 -19.53
CA GLU A 211 -11.16 31.90 -20.63
C GLU A 211 -11.26 31.09 -21.93
N LEU A 212 -11.08 29.76 -21.85
CA LEU A 212 -11.20 28.86 -22.99
C LEU A 212 -12.63 28.77 -23.54
N ARG A 213 -13.65 28.76 -22.67
CA ARG A 213 -15.06 28.80 -23.11
C ARG A 213 -15.41 30.10 -23.83
N GLY A 214 -14.82 31.22 -23.40
CA GLY A 214 -14.93 32.50 -24.11
C GLY A 214 -14.40 32.40 -25.55
N ALA A 215 -13.22 31.79 -25.74
CA ALA A 215 -12.59 31.61 -27.04
C ALA A 215 -13.35 30.63 -27.97
N GLN A 216 -13.92 29.55 -27.40
CA GLN A 216 -14.63 28.51 -28.15
C GLN A 216 -15.99 28.98 -28.71
N SER A 217 -16.62 29.95 -28.05
CA SER A 217 -17.87 30.55 -28.54
C SER A 217 -17.67 31.33 -29.86
N GLY A 218 -16.48 31.88 -30.09
CA GLY A 218 -16.13 32.59 -31.32
C GLY A 218 -15.87 31.68 -32.52
N THR A 219 -15.38 30.45 -32.30
CA THR A 219 -15.02 29.51 -33.38
C THR A 219 -16.21 28.69 -33.89
N SER A 220 -17.19 28.36 -33.03
CA SER A 220 -18.40 27.64 -33.44
C SER A 220 -19.21 28.40 -34.51
N SER A 221 -19.30 29.73 -34.39
CA SER A 221 -20.03 30.57 -35.34
C SER A 221 -19.47 30.52 -36.77
N CYS A 222 -18.19 30.17 -36.93
CA CYS A 222 -17.53 30.10 -38.25
C CYS A 222 -17.72 28.72 -38.90
N ALA A 223 -17.73 27.65 -38.09
CA ALA A 223 -17.94 26.28 -38.56
C ALA A 223 -19.37 26.04 -39.07
N ASP A 224 -20.38 26.61 -38.41
CA ASP A 224 -21.78 26.47 -38.81
C ASP A 224 -22.07 27.13 -40.17
N HIS A 225 -21.36 28.21 -40.50
CA HIS A 225 -21.49 28.87 -41.79
C HIS A 225 -20.94 28.01 -42.94
N LEU A 226 -19.79 27.34 -42.71
CA LEU A 226 -19.15 26.47 -43.70
C LEU A 226 -19.98 25.22 -44.01
N PHE A 227 -20.61 24.64 -42.99
CA PHE A 227 -21.45 23.44 -43.13
C PHE A 227 -22.69 23.69 -43.99
N SER A 228 -23.22 24.92 -43.97
CA SER A 228 -24.38 25.30 -44.78
C SER A 228 -24.09 25.34 -46.28
N ILE A 229 -22.82 25.57 -46.66
CA ILE A 229 -22.38 25.65 -48.06
C ILE A 229 -22.20 24.24 -48.63
N VAL A 230 -21.53 23.35 -47.88
CA VAL A 230 -21.24 21.97 -48.33
C VAL A 230 -22.50 21.14 -48.56
N LYS A 231 -23.54 21.35 -47.74
CA LYS A 231 -24.80 20.60 -47.84
C LYS A 231 -25.60 20.94 -49.11
N ARG A 232 -25.33 22.09 -49.74
CA ARG A 232 -26.05 22.56 -50.92
C ARG A 232 -25.53 21.92 -52.23
N ASP A 233 -24.28 21.47 -52.24
CA ASP A 233 -23.62 20.97 -53.46
C ASP A 233 -23.68 19.43 -53.64
N LEU A 234 -24.15 18.69 -52.62
CA LEU A 234 -24.17 17.22 -52.60
C LEU A 234 -25.37 16.55 -53.30
N TYR A 235 -26.30 17.30 -53.89
CA TYR A 235 -27.50 16.73 -54.55
C TYR A 235 -27.35 16.46 -56.06
N THR A 236 -26.16 16.60 -56.66
CA THR A 236 -26.03 16.68 -58.13
C THR A 236 -25.08 15.69 -58.82
N ILE A 237 -24.51 14.68 -58.16
CA ILE A 237 -23.58 13.76 -58.85
C ILE A 237 -23.77 12.31 -58.41
N ASN A 238 -24.13 11.45 -59.37
CA ASN A 238 -24.12 9.99 -59.34
C ASN A 238 -22.78 9.53 -59.92
N LEU A 239 -21.97 8.70 -59.23
CA LEU A 239 -20.79 8.05 -59.81
C LEU A 239 -20.35 6.82 -58.99
N ASP A 240 -20.57 5.65 -59.58
CA ASP A 240 -19.72 4.47 -59.41
C ASP A 240 -18.27 4.78 -59.85
N HIS A 241 -17.30 4.11 -59.23
CA HIS A 241 -15.87 4.11 -59.59
C HIS A 241 -15.05 5.39 -59.35
N THR A 242 -14.78 5.80 -58.10
CA THR A 242 -13.47 6.38 -57.69
C THR A 242 -13.36 6.56 -56.17
N PHE A 243 -13.07 5.50 -55.42
CA PHE A 243 -12.74 5.62 -53.99
C PHE A 243 -11.58 4.70 -53.56
N ALA A 244 -10.56 4.58 -54.42
CA ALA A 244 -9.39 3.74 -54.16
C ALA A 244 -8.07 4.51 -54.02
N SER A 245 -8.06 5.83 -53.91
CA SER A 245 -6.78 6.57 -53.84
C SER A 245 -6.84 7.94 -53.17
N PHE A 246 -7.39 8.06 -51.95
CA PHE A 246 -7.10 9.24 -51.13
C PHE A 246 -7.03 8.88 -49.64
N ASN A 247 -5.80 8.95 -49.11
CA ASN A 247 -5.41 9.21 -47.73
C ASN A 247 -5.82 8.18 -46.64
N PRO A 248 -4.89 7.35 -46.09
CA PRO A 248 -5.20 6.41 -45.01
C PRO A 248 -5.48 7.05 -43.65
N SER A 249 -5.31 8.37 -43.51
CA SER A 249 -5.33 9.06 -42.21
C SER A 249 -6.69 9.60 -41.78
N PHE A 250 -7.75 9.45 -42.60
CA PHE A 250 -9.07 10.06 -42.34
C PHE A 250 -10.17 9.06 -41.97
N TYR A 251 -9.86 7.76 -41.94
CA TYR A 251 -10.73 6.73 -41.38
C TYR A 251 -9.97 5.96 -40.31
N LYS A 252 -9.74 6.58 -39.15
CA LYS A 252 -9.81 5.79 -37.92
C LYS A 252 -11.29 5.44 -37.81
N ILE A 253 -11.65 4.28 -38.37
CA ILE A 253 -12.92 3.61 -38.09
C ILE A 253 -13.09 3.73 -36.57
N TYR A 254 -14.27 4.12 -36.10
CA TYR A 254 -14.60 4.17 -34.67
C TYR A 254 -14.32 2.78 -34.06
N GLU A 255 -13.07 2.50 -33.68
CA GLU A 255 -12.71 1.36 -32.85
C GLU A 255 -13.29 1.70 -31.50
N MET A 256 -14.49 1.15 -31.25
CA MET A 256 -15.13 1.23 -29.94
C MET A 256 -14.15 0.63 -28.94
N VAL A 257 -13.74 1.43 -27.95
CA VAL A 257 -12.90 0.95 -26.85
C VAL A 257 -13.63 -0.17 -26.13
N VAL A 258 -13.00 -1.33 -26.07
CA VAL A 258 -13.61 -2.53 -25.49
C VAL A 258 -13.23 -2.62 -24.01
N VAL A 259 -14.23 -2.49 -23.14
CA VAL A 259 -14.06 -2.74 -21.70
C VAL A 259 -14.24 -4.23 -21.46
N LYS A 260 -13.16 -4.90 -21.03
CA LYS A 260 -13.17 -6.32 -20.67
C LYS A 260 -13.11 -6.49 -19.17
N ARG A 261 -14.12 -7.16 -18.61
CA ARG A 261 -14.19 -7.50 -17.20
C ARG A 261 -13.53 -8.85 -16.92
N PHE A 262 -12.64 -8.90 -15.94
CA PHE A 262 -11.94 -10.10 -15.49
C PHE A 262 -12.30 -10.44 -14.06
N ARG A 263 -12.32 -11.74 -13.71
CA ARG A 263 -12.53 -12.20 -12.33
C ARG A 263 -11.21 -12.65 -11.70
N SER A 264 -10.82 -12.06 -10.58
CA SER A 264 -9.67 -12.56 -9.81
C SER A 264 -9.98 -13.93 -9.20
N VAL A 265 -9.00 -14.85 -9.25
CA VAL A 265 -9.08 -16.15 -8.56
C VAL A 265 -8.69 -16.07 -7.09
N TRP A 266 -8.31 -14.87 -6.60
CA TRP A 266 -7.93 -14.66 -5.21
C TRP A 266 -9.06 -15.07 -4.25
N GLY A 267 -8.69 -15.78 -3.18
CA GLY A 267 -9.62 -16.36 -2.21
C GLY A 267 -10.29 -17.67 -2.65
N VAL A 268 -10.05 -18.16 -3.88
CA VAL A 268 -10.59 -19.43 -4.37
C VAL A 268 -9.45 -20.42 -4.60
N GLU A 269 -9.35 -21.44 -3.74
CA GLU A 269 -8.33 -22.49 -3.89
C GLU A 269 -8.50 -23.23 -5.22
N SER A 270 -7.38 -23.44 -5.93
CA SER A 270 -7.39 -24.18 -7.20
C SER A 270 -7.85 -25.63 -7.06
N GLY A 271 -7.62 -26.23 -5.88
CA GLY A 271 -7.72 -27.66 -5.65
C GLY A 271 -6.63 -28.45 -6.38
N ASP A 272 -6.56 -29.76 -6.11
CA ASP A 272 -5.65 -30.69 -6.78
C ASP A 272 -5.87 -30.66 -8.28
N SER A 273 -4.78 -30.48 -9.04
CA SER A 273 -4.81 -30.37 -10.51
C SER A 273 -5.88 -29.42 -11.05
N PHE A 274 -6.10 -28.30 -10.34
CA PHE A 274 -7.07 -27.25 -10.69
C PHE A 274 -8.55 -27.68 -10.66
N LYS A 275 -8.90 -28.79 -10.00
CA LYS A 275 -10.27 -29.34 -10.00
C LYS A 275 -11.35 -28.30 -9.68
N ASN A 276 -11.12 -27.44 -8.69
CA ASN A 276 -12.10 -26.43 -8.26
C ASN A 276 -12.28 -25.34 -9.33
N TRP A 277 -11.16 -24.87 -9.90
CA TRP A 277 -11.19 -23.87 -10.97
C TRP A 277 -11.79 -24.42 -12.26
N ILE A 278 -11.50 -25.67 -12.62
CA ILE A 278 -12.09 -26.35 -13.79
C ILE A 278 -13.62 -26.40 -13.68
N SER A 279 -14.17 -26.65 -12.48
CA SER A 279 -15.63 -26.61 -12.29
C SER A 279 -16.20 -25.19 -12.32
N TRP A 280 -15.44 -24.18 -11.90
CA TRP A 280 -15.93 -22.81 -11.72
C TRP A 280 -15.81 -21.94 -12.98
N PHE A 281 -14.77 -22.12 -13.78
CA PHE A 281 -14.52 -21.30 -14.98
C PHE A 281 -15.67 -21.28 -15.99
N PRO A 282 -16.37 -22.39 -16.29
CA PRO A 282 -17.56 -22.34 -17.14
C PRO A 282 -18.66 -21.41 -16.61
N ASP A 283 -18.87 -21.39 -15.29
CA ASP A 283 -19.85 -20.50 -14.67
C ASP A 283 -19.45 -19.03 -14.84
N LEU A 284 -18.16 -18.70 -14.68
CA LEU A 284 -17.66 -17.34 -14.92
C LEU A 284 -17.89 -16.89 -16.37
N LYS A 285 -17.65 -17.80 -17.34
CA LYS A 285 -17.92 -17.51 -18.74
C LYS A 285 -19.40 -17.23 -18.97
N ASN A 286 -20.29 -18.03 -18.37
CA ASN A 286 -21.74 -17.83 -18.43
C ASN A 286 -22.20 -16.52 -17.76
N GLN A 287 -21.46 -16.03 -16.77
CA GLN A 287 -21.70 -14.73 -16.10
C GLN A 287 -21.19 -13.52 -16.90
N GLY A 288 -20.59 -13.75 -18.08
CA GLY A 288 -20.13 -12.70 -18.98
C GLY A 288 -18.73 -12.16 -18.67
N TYR A 289 -17.91 -12.89 -17.91
CA TYR A 289 -16.50 -12.54 -17.76
C TYR A 289 -15.72 -12.83 -19.05
N ALA A 290 -14.85 -11.90 -19.45
CA ALA A 290 -13.95 -12.10 -20.59
C ALA A 290 -12.82 -13.08 -20.26
N GLY A 291 -12.39 -13.08 -19.00
CA GLY A 291 -11.29 -13.90 -18.52
C GLY A 291 -11.14 -13.89 -17.01
N VAL A 292 -10.04 -14.46 -16.54
CA VAL A 292 -9.67 -14.50 -15.12
C VAL A 292 -8.32 -13.83 -14.88
N GLU A 293 -8.16 -13.22 -13.71
CA GLU A 293 -6.86 -12.76 -13.23
C GLU A 293 -6.22 -13.87 -12.39
N ILE A 294 -5.00 -14.28 -12.76
CA ILE A 294 -4.26 -15.37 -12.11
C ILE A 294 -3.03 -14.80 -11.41
N ASP A 295 -2.93 -14.99 -10.10
CA ASP A 295 -1.67 -14.88 -9.38
C ASP A 295 -0.81 -16.12 -9.66
N ILE A 296 0.38 -15.91 -10.24
CA ILE A 296 1.27 -16.98 -10.66
C ILE A 296 2.32 -17.36 -9.61
N THR A 297 2.29 -16.76 -8.42
CA THR A 297 3.31 -16.94 -7.38
C THR A 297 3.60 -18.42 -7.11
N ASP A 298 2.54 -19.22 -6.88
CA ASP A 298 2.65 -20.64 -6.48
C ASP A 298 2.55 -21.63 -7.64
N LEU A 299 2.67 -21.16 -8.89
CA LEU A 299 2.48 -21.98 -10.10
C LEU A 299 3.79 -22.15 -10.88
N ASP A 300 4.36 -23.34 -10.89
CA ASP A 300 5.51 -23.63 -11.75
C ASP A 300 5.16 -23.60 -13.25
N ALA A 301 6.18 -23.65 -14.11
CA ALA A 301 6.00 -23.56 -15.56
C ALA A 301 5.12 -24.68 -16.16
N GLU A 302 5.09 -25.87 -15.54
CA GLU A 302 4.28 -26.99 -16.02
C GLU A 302 2.81 -26.79 -15.65
N ARG A 303 2.54 -26.39 -14.41
CA ARG A 303 1.21 -26.01 -13.95
C ARG A 303 0.65 -24.82 -14.72
N LEU A 304 1.48 -23.84 -15.07
CA LEU A 304 1.08 -22.71 -15.91
C LEU A 304 0.67 -23.15 -17.33
N ARG A 305 1.38 -24.12 -17.94
CA ARG A 305 0.99 -24.67 -19.25
C ARG A 305 -0.34 -25.43 -19.17
N GLN A 306 -0.53 -26.23 -18.13
CA GLN A 306 -1.79 -26.93 -17.89
C GLN A 306 -2.94 -25.93 -17.71
N LEU A 307 -2.72 -24.87 -16.93
CA LEU A 307 -3.71 -23.81 -16.73
C LEU A 307 -4.04 -23.07 -18.01
N ARG A 308 -3.05 -22.76 -18.87
CA ARG A 308 -3.30 -22.16 -20.19
C ARG A 308 -4.22 -23.03 -21.03
N GLN A 309 -4.00 -24.34 -21.06
CA GLN A 309 -4.86 -25.27 -21.79
C GLN A 309 -6.29 -25.26 -21.24
N ILE A 310 -6.47 -25.31 -19.93
CA ILE A 310 -7.79 -25.25 -19.28
C ILE A 310 -8.53 -23.97 -19.67
N LEU A 311 -7.83 -22.82 -19.70
CA LEU A 311 -8.41 -21.54 -20.06
C LEU A 311 -8.76 -21.47 -21.55
N ASP A 312 -7.95 -22.08 -22.42
CA ASP A 312 -8.24 -22.22 -23.86
C ASP A 312 -9.49 -23.08 -24.09
N ASP A 313 -9.63 -24.19 -23.37
CA ASP A 313 -10.77 -25.11 -23.49
C ASP A 313 -12.10 -24.45 -23.10
N VAL A 314 -12.10 -23.56 -22.11
CA VAL A 314 -13.28 -22.79 -21.68
C VAL A 314 -13.47 -21.51 -22.52
N GLY A 315 -12.43 -21.04 -23.21
CA GLY A 315 -12.43 -19.79 -23.96
C GLY A 315 -12.36 -18.54 -23.06
N LEU A 316 -11.61 -18.61 -21.96
CA LEU A 316 -11.33 -17.47 -21.08
C LEU A 316 -9.97 -16.85 -21.39
N GLU A 317 -9.96 -15.52 -21.49
CA GLU A 317 -8.72 -14.74 -21.54
C GLU A 317 -8.04 -14.72 -20.17
N THR A 318 -6.81 -14.19 -20.11
CA THR A 318 -6.05 -14.14 -18.86
C THR A 318 -5.41 -12.79 -18.65
N THR A 319 -5.58 -12.26 -17.45
CA THR A 319 -4.70 -11.26 -16.87
C THR A 319 -3.82 -11.95 -15.84
N VAL A 320 -2.58 -11.50 -15.70
CA VAL A 320 -1.63 -12.12 -14.78
C VAL A 320 -1.23 -11.13 -13.70
N LEU A 321 -1.38 -11.53 -12.45
CA LEU A 321 -0.85 -10.82 -11.31
C LEU A 321 0.55 -11.37 -10.98
N ILE A 322 1.54 -10.48 -10.89
CA ILE A 322 2.89 -10.80 -10.44
C ILE A 322 3.26 -9.99 -9.21
N HIS A 323 4.05 -10.60 -8.33
CA HIS A 323 4.62 -9.94 -7.15
C HIS A 323 6.15 -9.92 -7.28
N THR A 324 6.77 -8.77 -7.03
CA THR A 324 8.25 -8.68 -6.96
C THR A 324 8.78 -8.75 -5.53
N ALA A 325 7.88 -8.62 -4.55
CA ALA A 325 8.16 -8.76 -3.13
C ALA A 325 6.93 -9.24 -2.37
N TRP A 326 7.18 -9.94 -1.26
CA TRP A 326 6.19 -10.30 -0.25
C TRP A 326 4.89 -10.87 -0.84
N ALA A 327 5.02 -11.85 -1.73
CA ALA A 327 3.90 -12.45 -2.42
C ALA A 327 2.88 -13.03 -1.41
N GLY A 328 1.60 -12.74 -1.66
CA GLY A 328 0.50 -13.13 -0.77
C GLY A 328 0.53 -12.50 0.64
N TYR A 329 1.45 -11.57 0.94
CA TYR A 329 1.63 -10.97 2.26
C TYR A 329 1.85 -12.00 3.40
N VAL A 330 2.30 -13.20 3.05
CA VAL A 330 2.48 -14.30 4.00
C VAL A 330 3.84 -14.19 4.68
N GLY A 331 3.85 -14.26 6.01
CA GLY A 331 5.07 -14.23 6.82
C GLY A 331 5.67 -12.84 7.00
N ALA A 332 6.85 -12.78 7.63
CA ALA A 332 7.53 -11.52 7.87
C ALA A 332 7.98 -10.87 6.55
N ARG A 333 7.74 -9.56 6.42
CA ARG A 333 8.19 -8.78 5.27
C ARG A 333 9.72 -8.94 5.09
N PRO A 334 10.21 -9.31 3.90
CA PRO A 334 11.64 -9.45 3.66
C PRO A 334 12.36 -8.11 3.86
N LYS A 335 13.53 -8.12 4.51
CA LYS A 335 14.23 -6.89 4.97
C LYS A 335 15.27 -6.35 3.99
N ASP A 336 15.72 -7.14 3.02
CA ASP A 336 16.88 -6.81 2.18
C ASP A 336 16.56 -6.82 0.68
N LEU A 337 15.32 -6.44 0.33
CA LEU A 337 14.89 -6.39 -1.06
C LEU A 337 15.27 -5.05 -1.70
N THR A 338 16.45 -5.02 -2.33
CA THR A 338 16.88 -3.85 -3.11
C THR A 338 16.11 -3.74 -4.43
N PRO A 339 16.07 -2.56 -5.07
CA PRO A 339 15.50 -2.39 -6.40
C PRO A 339 16.02 -3.39 -7.43
N ASP A 340 17.32 -3.68 -7.43
CA ASP A 340 17.92 -4.64 -8.38
C ASP A 340 17.41 -6.08 -8.15
N ILE A 341 17.22 -6.50 -6.90
CA ILE A 341 16.63 -7.81 -6.59
C ILE A 341 15.18 -7.87 -7.07
N HIS A 342 14.40 -6.80 -6.85
CA HIS A 342 13.04 -6.72 -7.38
C HIS A 342 13.01 -6.81 -8.91
N LEU A 343 13.97 -6.20 -9.61
CA LEU A 343 14.05 -6.26 -11.09
C LEU A 343 14.38 -7.67 -11.60
N ASP A 344 15.26 -8.39 -10.92
CA ASP A 344 15.57 -9.78 -11.24
C ASP A 344 14.32 -10.67 -11.10
N ILE A 345 13.55 -10.49 -10.02
CA ILE A 345 12.29 -11.21 -9.79
C ILE A 345 11.23 -10.79 -10.81
N TYR A 346 11.12 -9.48 -11.09
CA TYR A 346 10.21 -8.91 -12.07
C TYR A 346 10.40 -9.57 -13.44
N ARG A 347 11.64 -9.58 -13.96
CA ARG A 347 11.97 -10.22 -15.24
C ARG A 347 11.61 -11.70 -15.25
N GLN A 348 11.96 -12.45 -14.21
CA GLN A 348 11.67 -13.89 -14.12
C GLN A 348 10.16 -14.15 -14.13
N ASN A 349 9.38 -13.33 -13.41
CA ASN A 349 7.93 -13.47 -13.35
C ASN A 349 7.27 -13.07 -14.67
N LEU A 350 7.77 -12.07 -15.40
CA LEU A 350 7.29 -11.74 -16.75
C LEU A 350 7.52 -12.87 -17.75
N GLU A 351 8.69 -13.52 -17.72
CA GLU A 351 8.97 -14.68 -18.58
C GLU A 351 8.05 -15.86 -18.29
N ARG A 352 7.71 -16.08 -17.01
CA ARG A 352 6.71 -17.09 -16.61
C ARG A 352 5.29 -16.68 -17.03
N ALA A 353 4.93 -15.41 -16.84
CA ALA A 353 3.61 -14.87 -17.18
C ALA A 353 3.29 -15.09 -18.66
N LYS A 354 4.27 -14.98 -19.56
CA LYS A 354 4.12 -15.23 -21.00
C LYS A 354 3.55 -16.60 -21.34
N ILE A 355 3.74 -17.62 -20.48
CA ILE A 355 3.16 -18.96 -20.67
C ILE A 355 1.63 -18.89 -20.73
N LEU A 356 1.01 -17.99 -19.96
CA LEU A 356 -0.44 -17.81 -19.92
C LEU A 356 -0.98 -16.94 -21.05
N LYS A 357 -0.13 -16.36 -21.91
CA LYS A 357 -0.51 -15.42 -22.99
C LYS A 357 -1.43 -14.30 -22.49
N PRO A 358 -0.96 -13.47 -21.54
CA PRO A 358 -1.81 -12.48 -20.88
C PRO A 358 -2.23 -11.37 -21.83
N VAL A 359 -3.45 -10.86 -21.65
CA VAL A 359 -3.95 -9.63 -22.27
C VAL A 359 -3.35 -8.41 -21.59
N LYS A 360 -3.22 -8.47 -20.27
CA LYS A 360 -2.51 -7.51 -19.42
C LYS A 360 -1.82 -8.22 -18.26
N ILE A 361 -0.76 -7.61 -17.75
CA ILE A 361 -0.03 -8.07 -16.58
C ILE A 361 -0.11 -6.98 -15.53
N ASN A 362 -0.67 -7.29 -14.37
CA ASN A 362 -0.65 -6.43 -13.20
C ASN A 362 0.56 -6.77 -12.33
N ALA A 363 1.45 -5.81 -12.15
CA ALA A 363 2.66 -5.98 -11.35
C ALA A 363 2.54 -5.25 -10.01
N GLN A 364 2.40 -6.02 -8.93
CA GLN A 364 2.61 -5.53 -7.57
C GLN A 364 4.12 -5.46 -7.31
N SER A 365 4.68 -4.30 -7.59
CA SER A 365 6.10 -4.02 -7.46
C SER A 365 6.39 -2.68 -6.78
N GLY A 366 7.65 -2.45 -6.45
CA GLY A 366 8.07 -1.29 -5.67
C GLY A 366 8.21 -1.59 -4.17
N GLY A 367 8.82 -0.64 -3.46
CA GLY A 367 8.94 -0.64 -2.01
C GLY A 367 8.68 0.77 -1.46
N ASP A 368 7.73 0.90 -0.54
CA ASP A 368 7.42 2.14 0.19
C ASP A 368 8.58 2.68 1.05
N TYR A 369 9.57 1.85 1.34
CA TYR A 369 10.78 2.20 2.09
C TYR A 369 11.95 2.64 1.19
N TRP A 370 11.78 2.63 -0.14
CA TRP A 370 12.81 3.08 -1.06
C TRP A 370 12.91 4.60 -1.08
N SER A 371 14.09 5.10 -1.42
CA SER A 371 14.22 6.52 -1.78
C SER A 371 13.44 6.81 -3.07
N LEU A 372 13.16 8.09 -3.33
CA LEU A 372 12.55 8.50 -4.59
C LEU A 372 13.43 8.11 -5.79
N ASP A 373 14.75 8.32 -5.69
CA ASP A 373 15.70 7.99 -6.74
C ASP A 373 15.74 6.49 -7.05
N ASP A 374 15.71 5.65 -6.00
CA ASP A 374 15.63 4.19 -6.15
C ASP A 374 14.34 3.78 -6.86
N SER A 375 13.22 4.41 -6.50
CA SER A 375 11.91 4.14 -7.11
C SER A 375 11.89 4.55 -8.59
N VAL A 376 12.39 5.73 -8.92
CA VAL A 376 12.49 6.20 -10.31
C VAL A 376 13.39 5.29 -11.13
N SER A 377 14.57 4.96 -10.62
CA SER A 377 15.52 4.04 -11.26
C SER A 377 14.90 2.65 -11.50
N PHE A 378 14.16 2.14 -10.51
CA PHE A 378 13.44 0.87 -10.64
C PHE A 378 12.43 0.91 -11.80
N TYR A 379 11.51 1.88 -11.82
CA TYR A 379 10.47 1.94 -12.84
C TYR A 379 11.00 2.29 -14.24
N GLN A 380 12.11 3.03 -14.35
CA GLN A 380 12.79 3.23 -15.64
C GLN A 380 13.29 1.90 -16.20
N LYS A 381 13.96 1.09 -15.36
CA LYS A 381 14.46 -0.23 -15.74
C LYS A 381 13.33 -1.24 -16.02
N THR A 382 12.17 -1.15 -15.37
CA THR A 382 11.03 -2.03 -15.71
C THR A 382 10.55 -1.79 -17.14
N VAL A 383 10.52 -0.54 -17.61
CA VAL A 383 10.16 -0.20 -19.01
C VAL A 383 11.15 -0.81 -20.01
N GLU A 384 12.45 -0.80 -19.70
CA GLU A 384 13.47 -1.46 -20.52
C GLU A 384 13.26 -2.98 -20.56
N ILE A 385 13.00 -3.61 -19.42
CA ILE A 385 12.71 -5.05 -19.33
C ILE A 385 11.45 -5.40 -20.14
N ASP A 386 10.38 -4.62 -20.03
CA ASP A 386 9.14 -4.83 -20.78
C ASP A 386 9.41 -4.80 -22.28
N MET A 387 10.23 -3.85 -22.75
CA MET A 387 10.63 -3.75 -24.15
C MET A 387 11.46 -4.96 -24.60
N GLU A 388 12.46 -5.36 -23.84
CA GLU A 388 13.30 -6.51 -24.15
C GLU A 388 12.50 -7.82 -24.23
N LEU A 389 11.50 -7.98 -23.37
CA LEU A 389 10.66 -9.17 -23.32
C LEU A 389 9.51 -9.17 -24.35
N GLY A 390 9.33 -8.07 -25.09
CA GLY A 390 8.24 -7.89 -26.06
C GLY A 390 6.87 -7.66 -25.39
N LEU A 391 6.86 -7.06 -24.21
CA LEU A 391 5.69 -6.82 -23.36
C LEU A 391 5.36 -5.31 -23.22
N THR A 392 5.96 -4.45 -24.03
CA THR A 392 5.71 -3.00 -24.01
C THR A 392 4.21 -2.70 -24.09
N GLY A 393 3.73 -1.95 -23.10
CA GLY A 393 2.32 -1.56 -23.01
C GLY A 393 1.40 -2.66 -22.48
N LEU A 394 1.86 -3.89 -22.21
CA LEU A 394 1.05 -4.95 -21.60
C LEU A 394 1.12 -4.94 -20.07
N VAL A 395 2.20 -4.43 -19.47
CA VAL A 395 2.37 -4.40 -18.02
C VAL A 395 1.80 -3.10 -17.42
N THR A 396 1.06 -3.24 -16.33
CA THR A 396 0.46 -2.17 -15.55
C THR A 396 0.79 -2.34 -14.08
N HIS A 397 1.05 -1.23 -13.38
CA HIS A 397 1.33 -1.20 -11.95
C HIS A 397 0.16 -0.62 -11.13
N ILE A 398 -1.04 -0.62 -11.71
CA ILE A 398 -2.24 0.00 -11.15
C ILE A 398 -3.29 -1.09 -10.93
N HIS A 399 -3.85 -1.16 -9.72
CA HIS A 399 -4.93 -2.06 -9.37
C HIS A 399 -6.19 -1.29 -8.98
N ALA A 400 -7.36 -1.71 -9.47
CA ALA A 400 -8.66 -1.17 -9.09
C ALA A 400 -9.14 -1.76 -7.76
N ARG A 401 -8.76 -1.13 -6.65
CA ARG A 401 -9.24 -1.48 -5.31
C ARG A 401 -9.95 -0.32 -4.65
N ILE A 402 -11.12 -0.59 -4.06
CA ILE A 402 -11.82 0.37 -3.21
C ILE A 402 -11.26 0.33 -1.78
N GLY A 403 -10.85 1.48 -1.28
CA GLY A 403 -10.40 1.69 0.10
C GLY A 403 -11.36 2.58 0.86
N THR A 404 -11.06 2.82 2.13
CA THR A 404 -11.68 3.86 2.96
C THR A 404 -10.68 4.94 3.31
N THR A 405 -11.15 6.03 3.91
CA THR A 405 -10.26 7.05 4.49
C THR A 405 -9.28 6.49 5.53
N GLN A 406 -9.58 5.35 6.16
CA GLN A 406 -8.80 4.75 7.24
C GLN A 406 -8.12 3.41 6.86
N SER A 407 -8.41 2.85 5.70
CA SER A 407 -7.97 1.51 5.30
C SER A 407 -7.78 1.40 3.79
N SER A 408 -6.79 0.63 3.34
CA SER A 408 -6.59 0.31 1.92
C SER A 408 -7.64 -0.63 1.34
N GLN A 409 -8.55 -1.14 2.17
CA GLN A 409 -9.65 -2.01 1.78
C GLN A 409 -10.95 -1.59 2.45
N CYS A 410 -12.00 -1.40 1.63
CA CYS A 410 -13.36 -1.20 2.10
C CYS A 410 -13.98 -2.55 2.52
N PRO A 411 -14.44 -2.70 3.78
CA PRO A 411 -14.95 -3.98 4.29
C PRO A 411 -16.29 -4.37 3.66
N GLU A 412 -17.22 -3.42 3.52
CA GLU A 412 -18.56 -3.64 2.98
C GLU A 412 -18.92 -2.55 1.96
N PRO A 413 -18.42 -2.64 0.71
CA PRO A 413 -18.57 -1.62 -0.32
C PRO A 413 -20.01 -1.26 -0.71
N GLU A 414 -20.96 -2.15 -0.40
CA GLU A 414 -22.38 -1.95 -0.67
C GLU A 414 -23.12 -1.25 0.50
N ASP A 415 -22.51 -1.15 1.69
CA ASP A 415 -23.10 -0.41 2.80
C ASP A 415 -23.08 1.10 2.49
N LYS A 416 -24.23 1.74 2.77
CA LYS A 416 -24.43 3.18 2.55
C LYS A 416 -23.44 4.05 3.31
N ILE A 417 -22.85 3.56 4.39
CA ILE A 417 -21.82 4.29 5.14
C ILE A 417 -20.56 4.57 4.29
N PHE A 418 -20.30 3.76 3.26
CA PHE A 418 -19.16 3.91 2.35
C PHE A 418 -19.55 4.51 0.98
N ASN A 419 -20.71 5.18 0.90
CA ASN A 419 -21.15 5.79 -0.36
C ASN A 419 -20.15 6.82 -0.89
N ASP A 420 -19.54 7.62 0.00
CA ASP A 420 -18.58 8.65 -0.38
C ASP A 420 -17.30 8.02 -0.97
N GLU A 421 -16.77 6.96 -0.35
CA GLU A 421 -15.67 6.14 -0.87
C GLU A 421 -16.00 5.54 -2.24
N ARG A 422 -17.21 4.99 -2.39
CA ARG A 422 -17.65 4.36 -3.64
C ARG A 422 -17.78 5.39 -4.76
N GLU A 423 -18.39 6.53 -4.49
CA GLU A 423 -18.49 7.62 -5.46
C GLU A 423 -17.11 8.18 -5.83
N PHE A 424 -16.20 8.30 -4.86
CA PHE A 424 -14.82 8.71 -5.14
C PHE A 424 -14.14 7.71 -6.07
N PHE A 425 -14.19 6.42 -5.73
CA PHE A 425 -13.64 5.34 -6.55
C PHE A 425 -14.19 5.39 -7.98
N GLU A 426 -15.50 5.52 -8.15
CA GLU A 426 -16.15 5.59 -9.45
C GLU A 426 -15.71 6.81 -10.27
N ARG A 427 -15.76 8.01 -9.67
CA ARG A 427 -15.33 9.25 -10.35
C ARG A 427 -13.86 9.19 -10.75
N PHE A 428 -13.01 8.62 -9.90
CA PHE A 428 -11.59 8.46 -10.19
C PHE A 428 -11.36 7.46 -11.32
N TRP A 429 -11.97 6.27 -11.24
CA TRP A 429 -11.80 5.25 -12.26
C TRP A 429 -12.41 5.63 -13.60
N LEU A 430 -13.51 6.38 -13.63
CA LEU A 430 -14.03 6.96 -14.87
C LEU A 430 -12.98 7.83 -15.56
N ARG A 431 -12.24 8.67 -14.81
CA ARG A 431 -11.15 9.48 -15.38
C ARG A 431 -9.99 8.62 -15.87
N VAL A 432 -9.61 7.58 -15.12
CA VAL A 432 -8.57 6.63 -15.54
C VAL A 432 -8.97 5.94 -16.83
N VAL A 433 -10.20 5.44 -16.91
CA VAL A 433 -10.79 4.76 -18.06
C VAL A 433 -10.86 5.70 -19.27
N GLN A 434 -11.30 6.95 -19.08
CA GLN A 434 -11.32 7.99 -20.12
C GLN A 434 -9.93 8.42 -20.60
N ALA A 435 -8.94 8.46 -19.72
CA ALA A 435 -7.56 8.71 -20.13
C ALA A 435 -7.01 7.54 -20.93
N ARG A 436 -7.31 6.30 -20.49
CA ARG A 436 -6.81 5.07 -21.13
C ARG A 436 -7.49 4.73 -22.45
N SER A 437 -8.68 5.24 -22.69
CA SER A 437 -9.34 5.09 -24.01
C SER A 437 -8.66 5.89 -25.10
N GLN A 438 -7.84 6.89 -24.76
CA GLN A 438 -7.08 7.66 -25.73
C GLN A 438 -5.82 6.93 -26.23
N ASP A 439 -5.27 6.03 -25.42
CA ASP A 439 -3.99 5.34 -25.69
C ASP A 439 -4.12 3.81 -25.80
N SER A 440 -5.31 3.24 -25.54
CA SER A 440 -5.54 1.80 -25.62
C SER A 440 -6.96 1.45 -26.07
N ASP A 441 -7.04 0.56 -27.06
CA ASP A 441 -8.33 0.06 -27.58
C ASP A 441 -8.97 -1.00 -26.66
N ILE A 442 -8.21 -1.51 -25.67
CA ILE A 442 -8.67 -2.51 -24.70
C ILE A 442 -8.40 -2.03 -23.28
N ILE A 443 -9.46 -1.92 -22.49
CA ILE A 443 -9.39 -1.60 -21.07
C ILE A 443 -9.78 -2.85 -20.29
N THR A 444 -8.88 -3.34 -19.46
CA THR A 444 -9.15 -4.46 -18.53
C THR A 444 -9.31 -3.92 -17.13
N PHE A 445 -10.28 -4.44 -16.39
CA PHE A 445 -10.36 -4.17 -14.95
C PHE A 445 -10.73 -5.44 -14.19
N VAL A 446 -10.25 -5.48 -12.96
CA VAL A 446 -10.53 -6.53 -11.98
C VAL A 446 -11.19 -5.85 -10.79
N PRO A 447 -12.49 -6.08 -10.53
CA PRO A 447 -13.16 -5.50 -9.38
C PRO A 447 -12.67 -6.21 -8.10
N GLU A 448 -11.67 -5.63 -7.42
CA GLU A 448 -11.20 -6.13 -6.13
C GLU A 448 -12.03 -5.55 -4.97
N TYR A 449 -13.06 -6.30 -4.57
CA TYR A 449 -13.91 -6.01 -3.41
C TYR A 449 -13.67 -6.99 -2.23
N GLY A 450 -12.43 -7.47 -2.07
CA GLY A 450 -12.10 -8.47 -1.05
C GLY A 450 -12.36 -9.92 -1.50
N SER A 451 -12.29 -10.87 -0.56
CA SER A 451 -12.59 -12.30 -0.79
C SER A 451 -14.09 -12.59 -0.98
N HIS A 452 -14.94 -11.55 -0.99
CA HIS A 452 -16.39 -11.66 -1.12
C HIS A 452 -16.78 -11.83 -2.59
N GLY A 453 -16.89 -13.08 -3.02
CA GLY A 453 -17.10 -13.39 -4.44
C GLY A 453 -18.39 -12.82 -5.03
N GLU A 454 -19.48 -12.81 -4.28
CA GLU A 454 -20.77 -12.31 -4.77
C GLU A 454 -20.76 -10.79 -5.03
N VAL A 455 -20.06 -10.02 -4.17
CA VAL A 455 -19.92 -8.57 -4.32
C VAL A 455 -19.08 -8.23 -5.55
N ALA A 456 -18.02 -8.99 -5.81
CA ALA A 456 -17.23 -8.81 -7.04
C ALA A 456 -18.07 -9.04 -8.31
N ASP A 457 -19.03 -9.96 -8.26
CA ASP A 457 -19.91 -10.27 -9.39
C ASP A 457 -21.02 -9.22 -9.60
N SER A 458 -21.68 -8.75 -8.54
CA SER A 458 -22.68 -7.67 -8.59
C SER A 458 -22.07 -6.35 -9.05
N GLU A 459 -21.03 -5.89 -8.35
CA GLU A 459 -20.38 -4.61 -8.61
C GLU A 459 -19.57 -4.64 -9.90
N GLY A 460 -18.96 -5.79 -10.24
CA GLY A 460 -18.28 -5.94 -11.52
C GLY A 460 -19.20 -5.66 -12.70
N ARG A 461 -20.43 -6.18 -12.69
CA ARG A 461 -21.42 -5.89 -13.74
C ARG A 461 -21.81 -4.41 -13.77
N ARG A 462 -22.02 -3.81 -12.59
CA ARG A 462 -22.41 -2.39 -12.47
C ARG A 462 -21.31 -1.46 -12.98
N LEU A 463 -20.06 -1.69 -12.57
CA LEU A 463 -18.89 -0.94 -13.00
C LEU A 463 -18.60 -1.11 -14.49
N GLN A 464 -18.75 -2.33 -15.03
CA GLN A 464 -18.59 -2.56 -16.46
C GLN A 464 -19.53 -1.65 -17.26
N LYS A 465 -20.81 -1.64 -16.91
CA LYS A 465 -21.79 -0.76 -17.54
C LYS A 465 -21.43 0.71 -17.38
N LEU A 466 -21.04 1.13 -16.17
CA LEU A 466 -20.63 2.51 -15.90
C LEU A 466 -19.45 2.95 -16.77
N PHE A 467 -18.47 2.07 -16.98
CA PHE A 467 -17.29 2.35 -17.81
C PHE A 467 -17.62 2.33 -19.30
N GLU A 468 -18.46 1.40 -19.76
CA GLU A 468 -18.95 1.36 -21.14
C GLU A 468 -19.78 2.60 -21.50
N ASP A 469 -20.63 3.08 -20.58
CA ASP A 469 -21.45 4.29 -20.75
C ASP A 469 -20.61 5.59 -20.74
N SER A 470 -19.30 5.52 -20.46
CA SER A 470 -18.42 6.69 -20.33
C SER A 470 -17.77 7.17 -21.63
N PHE A 471 -17.97 6.43 -22.73
CA PHE A 471 -17.36 6.67 -24.04
C PHE A 471 -18.36 7.10 -25.11
#